data_AF-A0A7T8KJE3-F1
#
_entry.id   AF-A0A7T8KJE3-F1
#
_cell.length_a   1.000
_cell.length_b   1.000
_cell.length_c   1.000
_cell.angle_alpha   90.00
_cell.angle_beta   90.00
_cell.angle_gamma   90.00
#
_symmetry.space_group_name_H-M   'P 1'
#
loop_
_entity.id
_entity.type
_entity.pdbx_description
1 polymer ?
#
loop_
_entity_poly.entity_id
_entity_poly.type
_entity_poly.pdbx_seq_one_letter_code
_entity_poly.pdbx_strand_id
1 'polypeptide(L)' 'MDVTHVGNVKFLTIVDCGPSRFAVWRALNSESETEVCQKVGEVFSQMGPPGEVLCDNGEDFPVGQIFLNAV' A
#
# COMPACT_ATOMS: atom_id res chain seq x y z
N MET A 1 -0.31 4.30 -4.62
CA MET A 1 -0.12 2.88 -4.30
C MET A 1 -1.03 2.07 -5.18
N ASP A 2 -0.60 0.85 -5.48
CA ASP A 2 -1.24 -0.03 -6.46
C ASP A 2 -0.91 -1.50 -6.13
N VAL A 3 -1.67 -2.45 -6.66
CA VAL A 3 -1.31 -3.86 -6.68
C VAL A 3 -0.75 -4.24 -8.04
N THR A 4 0.57 -4.41 -8.09
CA THR A 4 1.30 -4.73 -9.32
C THR A 4 1.53 -6.24 -9.43
N HIS A 5 1.14 -6.80 -10.58
CA HIS A 5 1.35 -8.21 -10.92
C HIS A 5 2.65 -8.41 -11.68
N VAL A 6 3.53 -9.29 -11.18
CA VAL A 6 4.76 -9.69 -11.85
C VAL A 6 4.82 -11.21 -11.95
N GLY A 7 4.49 -11.73 -13.13
CA GLY A 7 4.28 -13.17 -13.32
C GLY A 7 3.11 -13.66 -12.46
N ASN A 8 3.36 -14.66 -11.61
CA ASN A 8 2.36 -15.23 -10.70
C ASN A 8 2.41 -14.61 -9.29
N VAL A 9 3.18 -13.54 -9.08
CA VAL A 9 3.33 -12.90 -7.77
C VAL A 9 2.68 -11.52 -7.81
N LYS A 10 1.95 -11.22 -6.74
CA LYS A 10 1.28 -9.94 -6.52
C LYS A 10 2.09 -9.11 -5.54
N PHE A 11 2.22 -7.82 -5.82
CA PHE A 11 2.95 -6.91 -4.96
C PHE A 11 2.12 -5.67 -4.66
N LEU A 12 1.98 -5.32 -3.39
CA LEU A 12 1.64 -3.95 -3.02
C LEU A 12 2.83 -3.07 -3.35
N THR A 13 2.64 -2.10 -4.23
CA THR A 13 3.64 -1.12 -4.62
C THR A 13 3.28 0.26 -4.06
N ILE A 14 4.22 0.85 -3.33
CA ILE A 14 4.08 2.19 -2.74
C ILE A 14 5.28 3.00 -3.19
N VAL A 15 5.01 4.13 -3.85
CA VAL A 15 6.04 5.06 -4.31
C VAL A 15 5.91 6.34 -3.50
N ASP A 16 7.00 6.78 -2.90
CA ASP A 16 7.07 8.10 -2.29
C ASP A 16 7.14 9.18 -3.37
N CYS A 17 6.12 10.04 -3.43
CA CYS A 17 6.07 11.21 -4.29
C CYS A 17 6.93 12.38 -3.76
N GLY A 18 7.45 12.28 -2.53
CA GLY A 18 8.38 13.21 -1.89
C GLY A 18 9.85 13.04 -2.32
N PRO A 19 10.76 13.89 -1.82
CA PRO A 19 12.14 13.99 -2.29
C PRO A 19 12.95 12.69 -2.15
N SER A 20 12.50 11.73 -1.34
CA SER A 20 13.19 10.45 -1.17
C SER A 20 13.06 9.56 -2.41
N ARG A 21 11.92 9.65 -3.13
CA ARG A 21 11.61 8.86 -4.34
C ARG A 21 11.76 7.34 -4.14
N PHE A 22 11.66 6.85 -2.91
CA PHE A 22 11.74 5.42 -2.65
C PHE A 22 10.51 4.68 -3.18
N ALA A 23 10.73 3.46 -3.66
CA ALA A 23 9.69 2.52 -4.04
C ALA A 23 9.75 1.31 -3.13
N VAL A 24 8.65 1.03 -2.44
CA VAL A 24 8.47 -0.14 -1.58
C VAL A 24 7.60 -1.15 -2.29
N TRP A 25 8.06 -2.40 -2.27
CA TRP A 25 7.33 -3.55 -2.79
C TRP A 25 7.13 -4.53 -1.63
N ARG A 26 5.89 -4.97 -1.43
CA ARG A 26 5.53 -6.01 -0.45
C ARG A 26 4.77 -7.10 -1.17
N ALA A 27 5.26 -8.33 -1.10
CA ALA A 27 4.55 -9.46 -1.68
C ALA A 27 3.21 -9.66 -0.96
N LEU A 28 2.19 -10.00 -1.75
CA LEU A 28 0.84 -10.32 -1.30
C LEU A 28 0.53 -11.78 -1.66
N ASN A 29 -0.12 -12.49 -0.74
CA ASN A 29 -0.68 -13.82 -1.00
C ASN A 29 -2.06 -13.71 -1.68
N SER A 30 -2.79 -12.64 -1.40
CA SER A 30 -4.11 -12.31 -1.93
C SER A 30 -4.29 -10.79 -2.09
N GLU A 31 -5.26 -10.40 -2.92
CA GLU A 31 -5.72 -9.00 -3.08
C GLU A 31 -6.81 -8.62 -2.08
N SER A 32 -6.94 -9.36 -0.98
CA SER A 32 -7.95 -9.01 0.02
C SER A 32 -7.62 -7.66 0.67
N GLU A 33 -8.65 -6.84 0.87
CA GLU A 33 -8.60 -5.59 1.63
C GLU A 33 -7.84 -5.76 2.96
N THR A 34 -8.07 -6.86 3.68
CA THR A 34 -7.41 -7.14 4.96
C THR A 34 -5.90 -7.28 4.81
N GLU A 35 -5.42 -8.02 3.81
CA GLU A 35 -3.99 -8.22 3.59
C GLU A 35 -3.33 -6.93 3.09
N VAL A 36 -4.00 -6.20 2.19
CA VAL A 36 -3.54 -4.90 1.70
C VAL A 36 -3.40 -3.90 2.85
N CYS A 37 -4.43 -3.74 3.70
CA CYS A 37 -4.38 -2.86 4.86
C CYS A 37 -3.29 -3.27 5.85
N GLN A 38 -3.08 -4.57 6.08
CA GLN A 38 -1.99 -5.06 6.91
C GLN A 38 -0.63 -4.62 6.35
N LYS A 39 -0.38 -4.82 5.04
CA LYS A 39 0.89 -4.45 4.42
C LYS A 39 1.12 -2.94 4.38
N VAL A 40 0.06 -2.16 4.17
CA VAL A 40 0.12 -0.70 4.27
C VAL A 40 0.51 -0.28 5.69
N GLY A 41 -0.14 -0.83 6.72
CA GLY A 41 0.17 -0.53 8.12
C GLY A 41 1.61 -0.89 8.51
N GLU A 42 2.10 -2.05 8.07
CA GLU A 42 3.50 -2.44 8.25
C GLU A 42 4.46 -1.39 7.66
N VAL A 43 4.19 -0.91 6.44
CA VAL A 43 5.03 0.10 5.76
C VAL A 43 4.97 1.45 6.48
N PHE A 44 3.79 1.92 6.87
CA PHE A 44 3.63 3.19 7.58
C PHE A 44 4.25 3.15 8.98
N SER A 45 4.22 2.01 9.67
CA SER A 45 4.91 1.85 10.95
C SER A 45 6.43 1.99 10.84
N GLN A 46 7.01 1.65 9.68
CA GLN A 46 8.45 1.69 9.44
C GLN A 46 8.93 3.04 8.91
N MET A 47 8.15 3.68 8.02
CA MET A 47 8.56 4.89 7.31
C MET A 47 7.84 6.15 7.80
N GLY A 48 6.88 6.00 8.72
CA GLY A 48 5.95 7.04 9.10
C GLY A 48 4.75 7.11 8.14
N PRO A 49 3.60 7.62 8.62
CA PRO A 49 2.42 7.78 7.79
C PRO A 49 2.59 8.95 6.81
N PRO A 50 2.12 8.82 5.56
CA PRO A 50 2.12 9.91 4.60
C PRO A 50 1.00 10.91 4.91
N GLY A 51 1.17 12.17 4.49
CA GLY A 51 0.12 13.18 4.61
C GLY A 51 -1.05 12.98 3.64
N GLU A 52 -0.83 12.29 2.52
CA GLU A 52 -1.83 11.97 1.51
C GLU A 52 -1.52 10.61 0.89
N VAL A 53 -2.56 9.86 0.55
CA VAL A 53 -2.45 8.58 -0.14
C VAL A 53 -3.24 8.64 -1.44
N LEU A 54 -2.56 8.37 -2.55
CA LEU A 54 -3.17 8.21 -3.86
C LEU A 54 -3.23 6.72 -4.19
N CYS A 55 -4.41 6.19 -4.51
CA CYS A 55 -4.61 4.82 -4.94
C CYS A 55 -5.38 4.82 -6.26
N ASP A 56 -5.35 3.70 -6.98
CA ASP A 56 -6.43 3.45 -7.94
C ASP A 56 -7.72 3.12 -7.16
N ASN A 57 -8.89 3.29 -7.78
CA ASN A 57 -10.17 2.95 -7.17
C ASN A 57 -10.44 1.43 -7.25
N GLY A 58 -9.40 0.61 -7.05
CA GLY A 58 -9.53 -0.84 -7.01
C GLY A 58 -10.39 -1.27 -5.81
N GLU A 59 -11.12 -2.38 -5.96
CA GLU A 59 -11.94 -2.94 -4.88
C GLU A 59 -11.10 -3.34 -3.65
N ASP A 60 -9.80 -3.56 -3.87
CA ASP A 60 -8.83 -3.97 -2.86
C ASP A 60 -8.42 -2.82 -1.90
N PHE A 61 -8.79 -1.57 -2.22
CA PHE A 61 -8.41 -0.37 -1.48
C PHE A 61 -9.63 0.32 -0.82
N PRO A 62 -10.07 -0.13 0.36
CA PRO A 62 -11.05 0.61 1.16
C PRO A 62 -10.47 1.94 1.64
N VAL A 63 -10.78 3.02 0.95
CA VAL A 63 -10.30 4.38 1.27
C VAL A 63 -10.41 4.67 2.78
N GLY A 64 -11.51 4.28 3.43
CA GLY A 64 -11.71 4.51 4.88
C GLY A 64 -10.79 3.72 5.82
N GLN A 65 -10.35 2.51 5.45
CA GLN A 65 -9.57 1.64 6.33
C GLN A 65 -8.06 1.89 6.22
N ILE A 66 -7.60 2.36 5.07
CA ILE A 66 -6.20 2.74 4.83
C ILE A 66 -5.79 3.92 5.72
N PHE A 67 -6.65 4.93 5.86
CA PHE A 67 -6.36 6.11 6.69
C PHE A 67 -6.40 5.80 8.19
N LEU A 68 -7.21 4.84 8.65
CA LEU A 68 -7.24 4.44 10.06
C LEU A 68 -5.94 3.76 10.51
N ASN A 69 -5.23 3.10 9.59
CA ASN A 69 -3.96 2.44 9.88
C ASN A 69 -2.75 3.39 9.77
N ALA A 70 -2.98 4.66 9.44
CA ALA A 70 -1.95 5.69 9.29
C ALA A 70 -1.87 6.65 10.49
N VAL A 71 -2.69 6.48 11.53
CA VAL A 71 -2.72 7.34 12.73
C VAL A 71 -2.33 6.55 13.97
#